data_AF-A0AAV3PR06-F1
#
_entry.id   AF-A0AAV3PR06-F1
#
_cell.length_a   1.000
_cell.length_b   1.000
_cell.length_c   1.000
_cell.angle_alpha   90.00
_cell.angle_beta   90.00
_cell.angle_gamma   90.00
#
_symmetry.space_group_name_H-M   'P 1'
#
loop_
_entity.id
_entity.type
_entity.pdbx_description
1 polymer ?
#
loop_
_entity_poly.entity_id
_entity_poly.type
_entity_poly.pdbx_seq_one_letter_code
_entity_poly.pdbx_strand_id
1 'polypeptide(L)'
;MYEGELYRKSFDGPLLLCVSQLNVQKVLYEVHSGYGSLIGGRSLATKITLMGFFWPTMVRDSADFVLKCEAFQKLGNIPQQSPTTMTPIIKPIPFAMWGIDLVGKLPKAKGSAEFVVVAVDYFSKWAEAAPLTKIKEGDIMRVKGRQFRVGNLVLKLYSASYLKDVNKLRPKWEGPYHVSRVLGPDTFELEEMDGKPVPRTWHASKLSKFYCYS
;
A
#
# COMPACT_ATOMS: atom_id res chain seq x y z
N MET A 1 34.55 18.44 9.43
CA MET A 1 34.20 18.42 10.86
C MET A 1 34.35 19.85 11.34
N TYR A 2 33.33 20.42 11.96
CA TYR A 2 33.32 21.79 12.46
C TYR A 2 32.80 21.74 13.90
N GLU A 3 33.52 22.32 14.86
CA GLU A 3 33.20 22.27 16.30
C GLU A 3 32.95 20.86 16.87
N GLY A 4 33.67 19.85 16.37
CA GLY A 4 33.52 18.46 16.81
C GLY A 4 32.33 17.72 16.17
N GLU A 5 31.56 18.38 15.33
CA GLU A 5 30.44 17.79 14.61
C GLU A 5 30.77 17.49 13.14
N LEU A 6 30.17 16.42 12.61
CA LEU A 6 30.33 16.02 11.22
C LEU A 6 29.22 16.63 10.38
N TYR A 7 29.57 17.20 9.23
CA TYR A 7 28.61 17.80 8.30
C TYR A 7 28.77 17.19 6.91
N ARG A 8 27.65 17.04 6.19
CA ARG A 8 27.60 16.67 4.77
C ARG A 8 27.23 17.88 3.93
N LYS A 9 27.99 18.12 2.87
CA LYS A 9 27.65 19.12 1.84
C LYS A 9 26.48 18.61 0.99
N SER A 10 25.41 19.40 0.91
CA SER A 10 24.31 19.14 -0.02
C SER A 10 24.65 19.71 -1.42
N PHE A 11 23.92 19.26 -2.46
CA PHE A 11 24.29 19.53 -3.86
C PHE A 11 24.27 21.03 -4.23
N ASP A 12 23.42 21.84 -3.60
CA ASP A 12 23.35 23.31 -3.75
C ASP A 12 22.67 23.97 -2.52
N GLY A 13 22.84 23.39 -1.33
CA GLY A 13 22.11 23.81 -0.13
C GLY A 13 23.00 23.97 1.11
N PRO A 14 22.39 24.11 2.30
CA PRO A 14 23.14 24.23 3.55
C PRO A 14 23.94 22.95 3.86
N LEU A 15 24.94 23.10 4.72
CA LEU A 15 25.61 21.96 5.34
C LEU A 15 24.59 21.21 6.21
N LEU A 16 24.51 19.90 6.04
CA LEU A 16 23.63 19.04 6.81
C LEU A 16 24.41 18.42 7.97
N LEU A 17 23.93 18.58 9.19
CA LEU A 17 24.50 17.95 10.37
C LEU A 17 24.32 16.42 10.29
N CYS A 18 25.43 15.70 10.35
CA CYS A 18 25.42 14.25 10.38
C CYS A 18 25.00 13.76 11.77
N VAL A 19 23.85 13.09 11.82
CA VAL A 19 23.29 12.55 13.05
C VAL A 19 23.97 11.23 13.39
N SER A 20 24.40 11.08 14.65
CA SER A 20 24.93 9.82 15.15
C SER A 20 23.83 8.78 15.29
N GLN A 21 24.17 7.49 15.19
CA GLN A 21 23.19 6.39 15.25
C GLN A 21 22.35 6.40 16.54
N LEU A 22 22.90 6.91 17.64
CA LEU A 22 22.23 7.03 18.94
C LEU A 22 21.07 8.05 18.90
N ASN A 23 21.16 9.07 18.05
CA ASN A 23 20.19 10.16 17.96
C ASN A 23 19.17 9.99 16.83
N VAL A 24 19.38 9.04 15.90
CA VAL A 24 18.50 8.79 14.74
C VAL A 24 17.05 8.56 15.18
N GLN A 25 16.81 7.70 16.17
CA GLN A 25 15.45 7.40 16.65
C GLN A 25 14.77 8.63 17.25
N LYS A 26 15.53 9.47 17.98
CA LYS A 26 15.02 10.70 18.57
C LYS A 26 14.58 11.68 17.47
N VAL A 27 15.41 11.90 16.45
CA VAL A 27 15.07 12.79 15.33
C VAL A 27 13.84 12.29 14.58
N LEU A 28 13.75 10.99 14.31
CA LEU A 28 12.58 10.39 13.66
C LEU A 28 11.30 10.61 14.48
N TYR A 29 11.36 10.35 15.79
CA TYR A 29 10.23 10.54 16.69
C TYR A 29 9.76 12.00 16.76
N GLU A 30 10.67 12.94 16.96
CA GLU A 30 10.34 14.36 17.08
C GLU A 30 9.68 14.89 15.79
N VAL A 31 10.26 14.58 14.62
CA VAL A 31 9.78 15.12 13.35
C VAL A 31 8.46 14.49 12.88
N HIS A 32 8.26 13.20 13.18
CA HIS A 32 7.04 12.45 12.83
C HIS A 32 5.93 12.64 13.86
N SER A 33 6.20 12.35 15.13
CA SER A 33 5.21 12.36 16.22
C SER A 33 5.16 13.70 16.94
N GLY A 34 6.32 14.28 17.28
CA GLY A 34 6.43 15.49 18.11
C GLY A 34 5.76 16.72 17.48
N TYR A 35 5.90 16.92 16.17
CA TYR A 35 5.24 18.01 15.43
C TYR A 35 3.84 17.63 14.88
N GLY A 36 3.23 16.53 15.34
CA GLY A 36 1.88 16.11 14.91
C GLY A 36 1.79 15.78 13.40
N SER A 37 2.90 15.35 12.79
CA SER A 37 3.04 15.20 11.34
C SER A 37 3.02 13.72 10.97
N LEU A 38 1.84 13.12 10.86
CA LEU A 38 1.64 11.75 10.38
C LEU A 38 1.92 11.65 8.86
N ILE A 39 3.17 11.93 8.47
CA ILE A 39 3.63 11.97 7.08
C ILE A 39 4.30 10.65 6.67
N GLY A 40 4.24 10.33 5.39
CA GLY A 40 4.86 9.11 4.83
C GLY A 40 6.38 9.14 4.91
N GLY A 41 7.02 7.96 4.91
CA GLY A 41 8.48 7.83 5.13
C GLY A 41 9.37 8.65 4.19
N ARG A 42 9.01 8.80 2.90
CA ARG A 42 9.73 9.67 1.97
C ARG A 42 9.61 11.15 2.35
N SER A 43 8.39 11.60 2.67
CA SER A 43 8.13 12.97 3.13
C SER A 43 8.83 13.27 4.45
N LEU A 44 8.90 12.28 5.35
CA LEU A 44 9.65 12.38 6.60
C LEU A 44 11.14 12.60 6.34
N ALA A 45 11.76 11.79 5.49
CA ALA A 45 13.16 11.95 5.12
C ALA A 45 13.42 13.34 4.49
N THR A 46 12.58 13.78 3.56
CA THR A 46 12.69 15.12 2.96
C THR A 46 12.59 16.22 4.02
N LYS A 47 11.63 16.13 4.94
CA LYS A 47 11.46 17.11 6.03
C LYS A 47 12.69 17.17 6.94
N ILE A 48 13.26 16.01 7.29
CA ILE A 48 14.48 15.91 8.10
C ILE A 48 15.67 16.55 7.37
N THR A 49 15.80 16.33 6.06
CA THR A 49 16.80 17.01 5.24
C THR A 49 16.60 18.53 5.21
N LEU A 50 15.36 18.99 5.08
CA LEU A 50 15.02 20.43 5.12
C LEU A 50 15.30 21.07 6.49
N MET A 51 15.24 20.30 7.57
CA MET A 51 15.64 20.73 8.91
C MET A 51 17.16 20.73 9.13
N GLY A 52 17.95 20.36 8.11
CA GLY A 52 19.41 20.39 8.17
C GLY A 52 20.06 19.12 8.71
N PHE A 53 19.34 18.00 8.84
CA PHE A 53 19.90 16.75 9.34
C PHE A 53 20.19 15.74 8.21
N PHE A 54 21.17 14.88 8.45
CA PHE A 54 21.54 13.81 7.52
C PHE A 54 22.07 12.56 8.22
N TRP A 55 21.74 11.39 7.69
CA TRP A 55 22.50 10.15 7.87
C TRP A 55 22.30 9.22 6.66
N PRO A 56 23.23 8.30 6.37
CA PRO A 56 23.23 7.54 5.10
C PRO A 56 21.96 6.72 4.84
N THR A 57 21.36 6.17 5.88
CA THR A 57 20.19 5.27 5.79
C THR A 57 18.86 5.99 6.02
N MET A 58 18.84 7.34 6.12
CA MET A 58 17.66 8.09 6.58
C MET A 58 16.37 7.84 5.80
N VAL A 59 16.45 7.58 4.49
CA VAL A 59 15.27 7.29 3.69
C VAL A 59 14.67 5.94 4.08
N ARG A 60 15.52 4.92 4.25
CA ARG A 60 15.12 3.58 4.70
C ARG A 60 14.62 3.63 6.14
N ASP A 61 15.38 4.25 7.03
CA ASP A 61 15.01 4.35 8.45
C ASP A 61 13.71 5.12 8.64
N SER A 62 13.47 6.18 7.86
CA SER A 62 12.20 6.91 7.86
C SER A 62 11.05 6.05 7.36
N ALA A 63 11.26 5.25 6.31
CA ALA A 63 10.26 4.31 5.82
C ALA A 63 9.94 3.22 6.86
N ASP A 64 10.97 2.61 7.44
CA ASP A 64 10.85 1.57 8.46
C ASP A 64 10.21 2.11 9.74
N PHE A 65 10.50 3.35 10.13
CA PHE A 65 9.90 4.02 11.29
C PHE A 65 8.41 4.28 11.08
N VAL A 66 8.03 4.87 9.94
CA VAL A 66 6.62 5.12 9.60
C VAL A 66 5.85 3.82 9.45
N LEU A 67 6.48 2.77 8.91
CA LEU A 67 5.88 1.43 8.81
C LEU A 67 5.55 0.85 10.19
N LYS A 68 6.30 1.20 11.24
CA LYS A 68 6.08 0.75 12.63
C LYS A 68 5.10 1.63 13.40
N CYS A 69 4.80 2.84 12.91
CA CYS A 69 3.92 3.77 13.62
C CYS A 69 2.46 3.28 13.58
N GLU A 70 1.90 2.93 14.73
CA GLU A 70 0.52 2.45 14.84
C GLU A 70 -0.50 3.51 14.39
N ALA A 71 -0.31 4.77 14.79
CA ALA A 71 -1.18 5.87 14.39
C ALA A 71 -1.21 6.05 12.86
N PHE A 72 -0.05 5.98 12.21
CA PHE A 72 0.04 6.05 10.74
C PHE A 72 -0.57 4.82 10.06
N GLN A 73 -0.39 3.61 10.61
CA GLN A 73 -0.99 2.40 10.04
C GLN A 73 -2.52 2.37 10.17
N LYS A 74 -3.08 2.89 11.26
CA LYS A 74 -4.54 2.92 11.49
C LYS A 74 -5.24 4.07 10.76
N LEU A 75 -4.61 5.25 10.70
CA LEU A 75 -5.19 6.47 10.12
C LEU A 75 -4.78 6.71 8.67
N GLY A 76 -3.60 6.24 8.27
CA GLY A 76 -3.09 6.41 6.92
C GLY A 76 -3.96 5.68 5.91
N ASN A 77 -4.18 6.30 4.74
CA ASN A 77 -4.64 5.56 3.58
C ASN A 77 -3.48 4.66 3.13
N ILE A 78 -3.35 3.46 3.72
CA ILE A 78 -2.38 2.46 3.29
C ILE A 78 -2.64 2.21 1.80
N PRO A 79 -1.69 2.52 0.90
CA PRO A 79 -1.85 2.27 -0.53
C PRO A 79 -2.18 0.79 -0.71
N GLN A 80 -3.36 0.52 -1.24
CA GLN A 80 -3.93 -0.82 -1.43
C GLN A 80 -3.23 -1.58 -2.58
N GLN A 81 -1.99 -1.22 -2.91
CA GLN A 81 -1.24 -1.74 -4.04
C GLN A 81 -0.55 -3.04 -3.62
N SER A 82 -0.67 -4.05 -4.47
CA SER A 82 0.05 -5.33 -4.31
C SER A 82 1.56 -5.07 -4.21
N PRO A 83 2.32 -5.84 -3.40
CA PRO A 83 3.78 -5.69 -3.26
C PRO A 83 4.59 -5.99 -4.53
N THR A 84 3.92 -6.23 -5.66
CA THR A 84 4.57 -6.60 -6.92
C THR A 84 5.31 -5.39 -7.46
N THR A 85 6.65 -5.46 -7.47
CA THR A 85 7.51 -4.55 -8.22
C THR A 85 6.95 -4.43 -9.64
N MET A 86 6.55 -3.22 -10.04
CA MET A 86 6.11 -2.97 -11.41
C MET A 86 7.30 -3.21 -12.33
N THR A 87 7.33 -4.39 -12.94
CA THR A 87 8.27 -4.67 -14.00
C THR A 87 7.70 -4.06 -15.27
N PRO A 88 8.46 -3.23 -16.00
CA PRO A 88 8.02 -2.83 -17.33
C PRO A 88 7.88 -4.11 -18.15
N ILE A 89 6.74 -4.26 -18.82
CA ILE A 89 6.49 -5.41 -19.68
C ILE A 89 7.28 -5.19 -20.96
N ILE A 90 8.55 -5.60 -20.95
CA ILE A 90 9.40 -5.65 -22.14
C ILE A 90 9.34 -7.09 -22.64
N LYS A 91 8.51 -7.34 -23.65
CA LYS A 91 8.41 -8.64 -24.33
C LYS A 91 8.73 -8.42 -25.80
N PRO A 92 9.72 -9.12 -26.40
CA PRO A 92 10.14 -8.87 -27.78
C PRO A 92 9.25 -9.54 -28.84
N ILE A 93 8.16 -10.22 -28.43
CA ILE A 93 7.35 -11.08 -29.30
C ILE A 93 5.91 -10.56 -29.29
N PRO A 94 5.32 -10.20 -30.44
CA PRO A 94 3.89 -9.90 -30.55
C PRO A 94 3.02 -11.04 -30.01
N PHE A 95 1.94 -10.70 -29.30
CA PHE A 95 0.95 -11.62 -28.72
C PHE A 95 1.47 -12.57 -27.62
N ALA A 96 2.75 -12.50 -27.24
CA ALA A 96 3.29 -13.29 -26.13
C ALA A 96 2.74 -12.83 -24.76
N MET A 97 2.28 -11.58 -24.67
CA MET A 97 1.60 -11.07 -23.49
C MET A 97 0.65 -9.93 -23.88
N TRP A 98 -0.58 -10.01 -23.39
CA TRP A 98 -1.64 -9.04 -23.66
C TRP A 98 -2.39 -8.73 -22.37
N GLY A 99 -2.88 -7.50 -22.26
CA GLY A 99 -3.70 -7.04 -21.15
C GLY A 99 -5.17 -6.95 -21.55
N ILE A 100 -6.07 -7.39 -20.67
CA ILE A 100 -7.51 -7.24 -20.84
C ILE A 100 -8.00 -6.16 -19.89
N ASP A 101 -8.81 -5.24 -20.39
CA ASP A 101 -9.55 -4.28 -19.58
C ASP A 101 -11.04 -4.27 -19.94
N LEU A 102 -11.89 -3.93 -18.97
CA LEU A 102 -13.33 -3.80 -19.16
C LEU A 102 -13.72 -2.33 -18.99
N VAL A 103 -14.21 -1.75 -20.07
CA VAL A 103 -14.86 -0.45 -20.02
C VAL A 103 -16.25 -0.65 -19.41
N GLY A 104 -16.51 0.12 -18.34
CA GLY A 104 -17.76 0.08 -17.60
C GLY A 104 -18.99 0.43 -18.45
N LYS A 105 -20.16 0.43 -17.82
CA LYS A 105 -21.46 0.56 -18.51
C LYS A 105 -21.54 1.84 -19.35
N LEU A 106 -21.65 1.67 -20.67
CA LEU A 106 -21.82 2.71 -21.69
C LEU A 106 -23.29 2.83 -22.13
N PRO A 107 -23.67 3.92 -22.81
CA PRO A 107 -24.96 4.02 -23.48
C PRO A 107 -25.19 2.82 -24.41
N LYS A 108 -26.42 2.28 -24.42
CA LYS A 108 -26.74 1.06 -25.16
C LYS A 108 -26.50 1.25 -26.66
N ALA A 109 -25.66 0.40 -27.22
CA ALA A 109 -25.42 0.33 -28.65
C ALA A 109 -26.37 -0.68 -29.33
N LYS A 110 -26.26 -0.80 -30.65
CA LYS A 110 -26.98 -1.80 -31.45
C LYS A 110 -26.76 -3.20 -30.86
N GLY A 111 -27.84 -3.95 -30.62
CA GLY A 111 -27.79 -5.28 -29.99
C GLY A 111 -27.78 -5.29 -28.46
N SER A 112 -28.13 -4.17 -27.80
CA SER A 112 -28.16 -4.04 -26.34
C SER A 112 -26.81 -4.24 -25.64
N ALA A 113 -25.71 -4.07 -26.37
CA ALA A 113 -24.38 -4.05 -25.78
C ALA A 113 -24.19 -2.77 -24.97
N GLU A 114 -23.68 -2.92 -23.74
CA GLU A 114 -23.45 -1.81 -22.81
C GLU A 114 -22.07 -1.86 -22.17
N PHE A 115 -21.23 -2.82 -22.52
CA PHE A 115 -19.85 -2.93 -22.03
C PHE A 115 -18.91 -3.15 -23.21
N VAL A 116 -17.62 -2.85 -23.02
CA VAL A 116 -16.58 -3.14 -24.01
C VAL A 116 -15.42 -3.83 -23.32
N VAL A 117 -15.01 -4.98 -23.84
CA VAL A 117 -13.74 -5.60 -23.46
C VAL A 117 -12.66 -5.13 -24.43
N VAL A 118 -11.52 -4.74 -23.90
CA VAL A 118 -10.37 -4.26 -24.66
C VAL A 118 -9.19 -5.18 -24.38
N ALA A 119 -8.64 -5.78 -25.42
CA ALA A 119 -7.43 -6.58 -25.38
C ALA A 119 -6.28 -5.78 -26.02
N VAL A 120 -5.19 -5.56 -25.29
CA VAL A 120 -4.03 -4.79 -25.77
C VAL A 120 -2.79 -5.68 -25.76
N ASP A 121 -2.20 -5.91 -26.93
CA ASP A 121 -0.88 -6.55 -27.03
C ASP A 121 0.20 -5.61 -26.48
N TYR A 122 0.99 -6.09 -25.52
CA TYR A 122 1.93 -5.21 -24.82
C TYR A 122 3.15 -4.82 -25.66
N PHE A 123 3.54 -5.63 -26.66
CA PHE A 123 4.66 -5.37 -27.56
C PHE A 123 4.30 -4.35 -28.64
N SER A 124 3.31 -4.66 -29.47
CA SER A 124 2.90 -3.83 -30.61
C SER A 124 2.02 -2.63 -30.20
N LYS A 125 1.48 -2.65 -28.97
CA LYS A 125 0.42 -1.73 -28.54
C LYS A 125 -0.85 -1.81 -29.40
N TRP A 126 -1.00 -2.89 -30.18
CA TRP A 126 -2.22 -3.15 -30.93
C TRP A 126 -3.37 -3.45 -29.97
N ALA A 127 -4.51 -2.78 -30.17
CA ALA A 127 -5.69 -2.91 -29.33
C ALA A 127 -6.87 -3.44 -30.16
N GLU A 128 -7.55 -4.46 -29.63
CA GLU A 128 -8.80 -4.99 -30.17
C GLU A 128 -9.91 -4.81 -29.12
N ALA A 129 -11.08 -4.35 -29.55
CA ALA A 129 -12.20 -4.08 -28.67
C ALA A 129 -13.46 -4.81 -29.16
N ALA A 130 -14.15 -5.49 -28.24
CA ALA A 130 -15.37 -6.21 -28.54
C ALA A 130 -16.52 -5.75 -27.62
N PRO A 131 -17.74 -5.54 -28.16
CA PRO A 131 -18.90 -5.16 -27.36
C PRO A 131 -19.44 -6.37 -26.57
N LEU A 132 -19.86 -6.14 -25.33
CA LEU A 132 -20.45 -7.13 -24.44
C LEU A 132 -21.83 -6.68 -23.95
N THR A 133 -22.77 -7.62 -23.85
CA THR A 133 -24.12 -7.40 -23.33
C THR A 133 -24.22 -7.67 -21.83
N LYS A 134 -23.38 -8.56 -21.31
CA LYS A 134 -23.27 -8.91 -19.88
C LYS A 134 -21.82 -9.26 -19.56
N ILE A 135 -21.35 -8.86 -18.38
CA ILE A 135 -20.04 -9.28 -17.84
C ILE A 135 -20.26 -10.57 -17.04
N LYS A 136 -19.51 -11.63 -17.33
CA LYS A 136 -19.47 -12.85 -16.50
C LYS A 136 -18.18 -12.85 -15.67
N GLU A 137 -18.22 -13.55 -14.54
CA GLU A 137 -17.08 -13.65 -13.60
C GLU A 137 -15.82 -14.28 -14.23
N GLY A 138 -15.99 -15.04 -15.32
CA GLY A 138 -14.88 -15.60 -16.11
C GLY A 138 -14.21 -14.64 -17.09
N ASP A 139 -14.78 -13.45 -17.34
CA ASP A 139 -14.26 -12.48 -18.32
C ASP A 139 -13.17 -11.57 -17.74
N ILE A 140 -12.88 -11.69 -16.44
CA ILE A 140 -11.96 -10.81 -15.70
C ILE A 140 -10.71 -11.61 -15.32
N MET A 141 -9.54 -11.20 -15.84
CA MET A 141 -8.27 -11.73 -15.33
C MET A 141 -8.10 -11.32 -13.86
N ARG A 142 -7.98 -12.30 -12.97
CA ARG A 142 -7.74 -12.08 -11.54
C ARG A 142 -6.43 -11.32 -11.34
N VAL A 143 -6.53 -10.08 -10.90
CA VAL A 143 -5.40 -9.32 -10.35
C VAL A 143 -4.82 -10.15 -9.20
N LYS A 144 -3.49 -10.38 -9.20
CA LYS A 144 -2.83 -11.16 -8.14
C LYS A 144 -3.22 -10.60 -6.78
N GLY A 145 -3.93 -11.42 -6.02
CA GLY A 145 -4.41 -11.13 -4.68
C GLY A 145 -3.28 -10.88 -3.67
N ARG A 146 -3.65 -10.28 -2.53
CA ARG A 146 -2.70 -10.05 -1.45
C ARG A 146 -2.42 -11.36 -0.75
N GLN A 147 -1.15 -11.72 -0.65
CA GLN A 147 -0.75 -12.92 0.07
C GLN A 147 -0.47 -12.59 1.55
N PHE A 148 -1.19 -13.28 2.43
CA PHE A 148 -0.96 -13.33 3.86
C PHE A 148 -0.56 -14.76 4.26
N ARG A 149 0.21 -14.88 5.34
CA ARG A 149 0.59 -16.16 5.94
C ARG A 149 0.00 -16.26 7.34
N VAL A 150 -0.19 -17.48 7.82
CA VAL A 150 -0.57 -17.73 9.21
C VAL A 150 0.41 -17.01 10.15
N GLY A 151 -0.12 -16.36 11.18
CA GLY A 151 0.62 -15.53 12.13
C GLY A 151 0.90 -14.09 11.67
N ASN A 152 0.65 -13.72 10.41
CA ASN A 152 0.73 -12.32 9.99
C ASN A 152 -0.28 -11.47 10.77
N LEU A 153 0.16 -10.30 11.24
CA LEU A 153 -0.70 -9.28 11.81
C LEU A 153 -1.40 -8.51 10.69
N VAL A 154 -2.70 -8.32 10.84
CA VAL A 154 -3.54 -7.60 9.87
C VAL A 154 -4.50 -6.65 10.56
N LEU A 155 -4.86 -5.59 9.86
CA LEU A 155 -6.03 -4.78 10.16
C LEU A 155 -7.19 -5.20 9.25
N LYS A 156 -8.38 -5.20 9.82
CA LYS A 156 -9.64 -5.59 9.20
C LYS A 156 -10.44 -4.34 8.85
N LEU A 157 -10.99 -4.24 7.64
CA LEU A 157 -11.82 -3.10 7.26
C LEU A 157 -13.13 -3.11 8.08
N TYR A 158 -13.52 -1.96 8.64
CA TYR A 158 -14.82 -1.83 9.30
C TYR A 158 -15.99 -2.16 8.35
N SER A 159 -17.14 -2.51 8.93
CA SER A 159 -18.34 -2.84 8.16
C SER A 159 -18.78 -1.67 7.27
N ALA A 160 -19.45 -1.99 6.17
CA ALA A 160 -19.94 -0.98 5.25
C ALA A 160 -20.94 0.00 5.89
N SER A 161 -21.70 -0.45 6.90
CA SER A 161 -22.59 0.43 7.67
C SER A 161 -21.78 1.43 8.49
N TYR A 162 -20.79 0.96 9.25
CA TYR A 162 -19.89 1.83 10.01
C TYR A 162 -19.20 2.85 9.10
N LEU A 163 -18.68 2.40 7.96
CA LEU A 163 -17.99 3.28 7.01
C LEU A 163 -18.88 4.33 6.34
N LYS A 164 -20.21 4.15 6.31
CA LYS A 164 -21.17 5.14 5.81
C LYS A 164 -21.42 6.26 6.82
N ASP A 165 -21.39 5.93 8.10
CA ASP A 165 -21.72 6.85 9.20
C ASP A 165 -20.50 7.66 9.70
N VAL A 166 -19.30 7.41 9.14
CA VAL A 166 -18.07 8.07 9.57
C VAL A 166 -17.57 9.12 8.58
N ASN A 167 -17.20 10.29 9.12
CA ASN A 167 -16.50 11.34 8.38
C ASN A 167 -15.06 10.91 8.03
N LYS A 168 -14.45 11.55 7.02
CA LYS A 168 -13.10 11.28 6.46
C LYS A 168 -11.94 11.15 7.46
N LEU A 169 -12.13 11.56 8.72
CA LEU A 169 -11.10 11.63 9.76
C LEU A 169 -11.05 10.41 10.68
N ARG A 170 -12.02 9.49 10.61
CA ARG A 170 -12.04 8.29 11.47
C ARG A 170 -11.30 7.11 10.84
N PRO A 171 -10.69 6.22 11.65
CA PRO A 171 -9.97 5.06 11.16
C PRO A 171 -10.93 4.13 10.40
N LYS A 172 -10.54 3.74 9.19
CA LYS A 172 -11.28 2.78 8.36
C LYS A 172 -11.00 1.33 8.74
N TRP A 173 -9.93 1.12 9.50
CA TRP A 173 -9.36 -0.18 9.81
C TRP A 173 -9.45 -0.46 11.31
N GLU A 174 -9.88 -1.67 11.65
CA GLU A 174 -10.03 -2.24 12.98
C GLU A 174 -8.91 -3.26 13.24
N GLY A 175 -8.45 -3.38 14.49
CA GLY A 175 -7.45 -4.37 14.89
C GLY A 175 -6.36 -3.81 15.82
N PRO A 176 -5.26 -4.57 16.03
CA PRO A 176 -4.76 -5.66 15.19
C PRO A 176 -5.39 -7.05 15.43
N TYR A 177 -5.27 -7.94 14.43
CA TYR A 177 -5.65 -9.35 14.46
C TYR A 177 -4.53 -10.23 13.88
N HIS A 178 -4.49 -11.51 14.24
CA HIS A 178 -3.63 -12.50 13.59
C HIS A 178 -4.39 -13.27 12.52
N VAL A 179 -3.69 -13.64 11.44
CA VAL A 179 -4.20 -14.64 10.48
C VAL A 179 -4.04 -16.02 11.10
N SER A 180 -5.14 -16.63 11.53
CA SER A 180 -5.12 -17.97 12.13
C SER A 180 -5.05 -19.07 11.08
N ARG A 181 -5.73 -18.88 9.94
CA ARG A 181 -5.78 -19.87 8.85
C ARG A 181 -5.88 -19.23 7.47
N VAL A 182 -5.22 -19.84 6.49
CA VAL A 182 -5.37 -19.54 5.07
C VAL A 182 -6.28 -20.60 4.46
N LEU A 183 -7.48 -20.22 4.01
CA LEU A 183 -8.47 -21.14 3.43
C LEU A 183 -8.37 -21.23 1.91
N GLY A 184 -7.84 -20.20 1.27
CA GLY A 184 -7.66 -20.14 -0.17
C GLY A 184 -6.74 -18.98 -0.57
N PRO A 185 -6.55 -18.73 -1.88
CA PRO A 185 -5.65 -17.68 -2.37
C PRO A 185 -5.96 -16.29 -1.80
N ASP A 186 -7.24 -16.01 -1.55
CA ASP A 186 -7.74 -14.70 -1.13
C ASP A 186 -8.65 -14.74 0.11
N THR A 187 -8.75 -15.88 0.80
CA THR A 187 -9.70 -16.04 1.92
C THR A 187 -8.98 -16.54 3.18
N PHE A 188 -9.21 -15.85 4.29
CA PHE A 188 -8.47 -16.02 5.54
C PHE A 188 -9.42 -16.07 6.74
N GLU A 189 -9.05 -16.83 7.77
CA GLU A 189 -9.63 -16.73 9.12
C GLU A 189 -8.71 -15.88 9.99
N LEU A 190 -9.33 -15.13 10.91
CA LEU A 190 -8.61 -14.26 11.81
C LEU A 190 -8.86 -14.68 13.26
N GLU A 191 -7.93 -14.33 14.13
CA GLU A 191 -8.04 -14.44 15.57
C GLU A 191 -7.64 -13.11 16.22
N GLU A 192 -8.27 -12.81 17.35
CA GLU A 192 -7.90 -11.71 18.22
C GLU A 192 -6.55 -11.97 18.90
N MET A 193 -5.95 -10.93 19.47
CA MET A 193 -4.66 -11.04 20.15
C MET A 193 -4.70 -11.97 21.39
N ASP A 194 -5.88 -12.27 21.92
CA ASP A 194 -6.11 -13.21 23.03
C ASP A 194 -6.39 -14.65 22.56
N GLY A 195 -6.32 -14.91 21.25
CA GLY A 195 -6.57 -16.21 20.64
C GLY A 195 -8.05 -16.52 20.36
N LYS A 196 -8.98 -15.58 20.60
CA LYS A 196 -10.38 -15.80 20.23
C LYS A 196 -10.57 -15.74 18.71
N PRO A 197 -11.32 -16.68 18.11
CA PRO A 197 -11.58 -16.63 16.68
C PRO A 197 -12.48 -15.45 16.33
N VAL A 198 -12.09 -14.68 15.32
CA VAL A 198 -12.95 -13.64 14.75
C VAL A 198 -14.00 -14.32 13.89
N PRO A 199 -15.30 -14.00 14.05
CA PRO A 199 -16.35 -14.62 13.25
C PRO A 199 -16.20 -14.35 11.75
N ARG A 200 -16.61 -15.34 10.94
CA ARG A 200 -16.59 -15.35 9.47
C ARG A 200 -15.18 -15.37 8.87
N THR A 201 -15.14 -15.73 7.60
CA THR A 201 -13.94 -15.67 6.77
C THR A 201 -13.83 -14.31 6.10
N TRP A 202 -12.60 -13.86 5.86
CA TRP A 202 -12.30 -12.53 5.36
C TRP A 202 -11.55 -12.60 4.04
N HIS A 203 -12.02 -11.81 3.07
CA HIS A 203 -11.37 -11.68 1.78
C HIS A 203 -10.15 -10.76 1.85
N ALA A 204 -9.10 -11.04 1.08
CA ALA A 204 -7.82 -10.31 1.07
C ALA A 204 -7.98 -8.79 0.87
N SER A 205 -8.98 -8.37 0.09
CA SER A 205 -9.29 -6.96 -0.17
C SER A 205 -9.84 -6.20 1.04
N LYS A 206 -10.32 -6.91 2.07
CA LYS A 206 -10.81 -6.35 3.34
C LYS A 206 -9.76 -6.39 4.44
N LEU A 207 -8.53 -6.81 4.11
CA LEU A 207 -7.42 -6.94 5.04
C LEU A 207 -6.24 -6.08 4.61
N SER A 208 -5.56 -5.48 5.56
CA SER A 208 -4.29 -4.76 5.36
C SER A 208 -3.23 -5.34 6.27
N LYS A 209 -1.98 -5.47 5.82
CA LYS A 209 -0.88 -5.89 6.70
C LYS A 209 -0.67 -4.85 7.80
N PHE A 210 -0.43 -5.32 9.01
CA PHE A 210 -0.05 -4.54 10.16
C PHE A 210 1.35 -4.98 10.61
N TYR A 211 2.22 -4.03 10.88
CA TYR A 211 3.58 -4.26 11.32
C TYR A 211 3.72 -3.66 12.72
N CYS A 212 3.67 -4.51 13.74
CA CYS A 212 4.07 -4.18 15.09
C CYS A 212 5.35 -4.95 15.40
N TYR A 213 6.39 -4.27 15.85
CA TYR A 213 7.52 -4.92 16.49
C TYR A 213 7.43 -4.60 17.97
N SER A 214 7.15 -5.62 18.77
CA SER A 214 7.37 -5.65 20.22
C SER A 214 8.86 -5.57 20.53
#